data_AF-A0A2S2QZT6-F1
#
_entry.id   AF-A0A2S2QZT6-F1
#
_cell.length_a   1.000
_cell.length_b   1.000
_cell.length_c   1.000
_cell.angle_alpha   90.00
_cell.angle_beta   90.00
_cell.angle_gamma   90.00
#
_symmetry.space_group_name_H-M   'P 1'
#
loop_
_entity.id
_entity.type
_entity.pdbx_description
1 polymer ?
#
loop_
_entity_poly.entity_id
_entity_poly.type
_entity_poly.pdbx_seq_one_letter_code
_entity_poly.pdbx_strand_id
1 'polypeptide(L)'
;MAVADANYRFVMIDVGSYGKDSDGSVLCNTQFYQRLENGTLKLPKLSNLPNSNLKAPYVFVGDEAFPLRNYIMRPFPRQQLASANDKKHYNYRLSRARMTIECAFGIASSKFRILQKSIETKVENADHIVKAICILHNAIIDRENESSRQCTIISENFIIANVQESNKIMRLRANRSNNRASRT
;
A
#
# COMPACT_ATOMS: atom_id res chain seq x y z
N MET A 1 -0.18 5.28 -16.91
CA MET A 1 -0.94 5.47 -15.64
C MET A 1 -0.74 4.26 -14.73
N ALA A 2 -0.83 4.44 -13.40
CA ALA A 2 -0.84 3.31 -12.47
C ALA A 2 -1.72 3.58 -11.25
N VAL A 3 -2.19 2.51 -10.61
CA VAL A 3 -2.88 2.51 -9.33
C VAL A 3 -2.07 1.66 -8.37
N ALA A 4 -1.80 2.17 -7.16
CA ALA A 4 -1.13 1.44 -6.10
C ALA A 4 -2.00 1.32 -4.85
N ASP A 5 -1.79 0.24 -4.11
CA ASP A 5 -2.39 0.05 -2.79
C ASP A 5 -1.52 0.67 -1.68
N ALA A 6 -2.00 0.59 -0.43
CA ALA A 6 -1.30 1.11 0.75
C ALA A 6 0.05 0.42 1.03
N ASN A 7 0.33 -0.74 0.43
CA ASN A 7 1.57 -1.48 0.57
C ASN A 7 2.55 -1.18 -0.58
N TYR A 8 2.32 -0.10 -1.32
CA TYR A 8 3.12 0.31 -2.48
C TYR A 8 3.12 -0.71 -3.63
N ARG A 9 2.12 -1.61 -3.66
CA ARG A 9 1.98 -2.59 -4.75
C ARG A 9 1.22 -1.97 -5.90
N PHE A 10 1.66 -2.21 -7.12
CA PHE A 10 0.91 -1.84 -8.32
C PHE A 10 -0.29 -2.80 -8.49
N VAL A 11 -1.50 -2.26 -8.40
CA VAL A 11 -2.76 -3.00 -8.59
C VAL A 11 -3.20 -2.96 -10.05
N MET A 12 -2.92 -1.84 -10.72
CA MET A 12 -3.19 -1.66 -12.14
C MET A 12 -2.09 -0.80 -12.74
N ILE A 13 -1.68 -1.13 -13.96
CA ILE A 13 -0.78 -0.32 -14.77
C ILE A 13 -1.33 -0.25 -16.19
N ASP A 14 -1.13 0.90 -16.80
CA ASP A 14 -1.36 1.16 -18.22
C ASP A 14 -0.14 1.88 -18.77
N VAL A 15 0.49 1.30 -19.79
CA VAL A 15 1.78 1.72 -20.33
C VAL A 15 1.63 1.87 -21.84
N GLY A 16 2.28 2.89 -22.40
CA GLY A 16 2.27 3.16 -23.85
C GLY A 16 1.42 4.37 -24.27
N SER A 17 0.83 5.12 -23.34
CA SER A 17 0.11 6.35 -23.67
C SER A 17 1.07 7.45 -24.17
N TYR A 18 0.62 8.28 -25.12
CA TYR A 18 1.43 9.39 -25.63
C TYR A 18 1.59 10.49 -24.56
N GLY A 19 2.82 10.95 -24.35
CA GLY A 19 3.12 11.97 -23.33
C GLY A 19 2.53 13.37 -23.57
N LYS A 20 1.81 13.58 -24.68
CA LYS A 20 1.08 14.83 -24.98
C LYS A 20 -0.38 14.79 -24.47
N ASP A 21 -0.87 13.62 -24.09
CA ASP A 21 -2.23 13.47 -23.59
C ASP A 21 -2.31 13.94 -22.14
N SER A 22 -3.42 14.59 -21.78
CA SER A 22 -3.67 14.97 -20.38
C SER A 22 -3.94 13.73 -19.52
N ASP A 23 -3.66 13.81 -18.21
CA ASP A 23 -3.89 12.70 -17.28
C ASP A 23 -5.36 12.21 -17.31
N GLY A 24 -6.31 13.13 -17.50
CA GLY A 24 -7.72 12.81 -17.66
C GLY A 24 -8.01 12.03 -18.95
N SER A 25 -7.42 12.44 -20.08
CA SER A 25 -7.55 11.72 -21.36
C SER A 25 -6.91 10.33 -21.29
N VAL A 26 -5.71 10.23 -20.69
CA VAL A 26 -5.03 8.95 -20.47
C VAL A 26 -5.91 8.01 -19.66
N LEU A 27 -6.47 8.47 -18.54
CA LEU A 27 -7.40 7.66 -17.73
C LEU A 27 -8.60 7.19 -18.56
N CYS A 28 -9.29 8.10 -19.24
CA CYS A 28 -10.49 7.79 -20.03
C CYS A 28 -10.26 6.73 -21.11
N ASN A 29 -9.06 6.69 -21.67
CA ASN A 29 -8.69 5.73 -22.72
C ASN A 29 -8.33 4.34 -22.19
N THR A 30 -8.19 4.17 -20.87
CA THR A 30 -7.83 2.87 -20.30
C THR A 30 -9.00 1.91 -20.19
N GLN A 31 -8.74 0.62 -20.43
CA GLN A 31 -9.72 -0.43 -20.15
C GLN A 31 -10.17 -0.42 -18.68
N PHE A 32 -9.29 -0.02 -17.78
CA PHE A 32 -9.62 0.15 -16.37
C PHE A 32 -10.76 1.14 -16.16
N TYR A 33 -10.65 2.34 -16.72
CA TYR A 33 -11.68 3.36 -16.58
C TYR A 33 -12.99 2.96 -17.26
N GLN A 34 -12.91 2.36 -18.45
CA GLN A 34 -14.11 1.83 -19.13
C GLN A 34 -14.84 0.79 -18.27
N ARG A 35 -14.10 -0.12 -17.64
CA ARG A 35 -14.68 -1.13 -16.74
C ARG A 35 -15.24 -0.52 -15.46
N LEU A 36 -14.63 0.56 -14.98
CA LEU A 36 -15.05 1.30 -13.80
C LEU A 36 -16.37 2.05 -14.06
N GLU A 37 -16.47 2.79 -15.17
CA GLU A 37 -17.70 3.47 -15.60
C GLU A 37 -18.85 2.47 -15.86
N ASN A 38 -18.54 1.33 -16.49
CA ASN A 38 -19.53 0.29 -16.79
C ASN A 38 -19.89 -0.59 -15.57
N GLY A 39 -19.29 -0.35 -14.39
CA GLY A 39 -19.56 -1.13 -13.18
C GLY A 39 -19.09 -2.60 -13.24
N THR A 40 -18.23 -2.96 -14.20
CA THR A 40 -17.72 -4.32 -14.40
C THR A 40 -16.42 -4.59 -13.63
N LEU A 41 -15.76 -3.52 -13.17
CA LEU A 41 -14.72 -3.59 -12.16
C LEU A 41 -15.44 -3.88 -10.84
N LYS A 42 -15.52 -5.17 -10.44
CA LYS A 42 -16.26 -5.67 -9.27
C LYS A 42 -15.74 -5.05 -7.95
N LEU A 43 -16.07 -3.78 -7.70
CA LEU A 43 -15.65 -3.07 -6.51
C LEU A 43 -16.34 -3.64 -5.26
N PRO A 44 -15.69 -3.55 -4.09
CA PRO A 44 -16.32 -3.95 -2.84
C PRO A 44 -17.60 -3.15 -2.59
N LYS A 45 -18.58 -3.79 -1.95
CA LYS A 45 -19.80 -3.12 -1.49
C LYS A 45 -19.44 -2.07 -0.43
N LEU A 46 -20.31 -1.07 -0.27
CA LEU A 46 -20.14 -0.05 0.76
C LEU A 46 -19.99 -0.69 2.14
N SER A 47 -19.03 -0.19 2.91
CA SER A 47 -18.76 -0.64 4.27
C SER A 47 -18.91 0.52 5.25
N ASN A 48 -19.13 0.20 6.53
CA ASN A 48 -19.08 1.21 7.57
C ASN A 48 -17.66 1.78 7.68
N LEU A 49 -17.55 3.09 7.87
CA LEU A 49 -16.28 3.72 8.19
C LEU A 49 -15.76 3.22 9.55
N PRO A 50 -14.42 3.18 9.76
CA PRO A 50 -13.86 2.84 11.05
C PRO A 50 -14.44 3.72 12.16
N ASN A 51 -14.87 3.10 13.27
CA ASN A 51 -15.45 3.78 14.44
C ASN A 51 -16.73 4.60 14.14
N SER A 52 -17.49 4.25 13.11
CA SER A 52 -18.73 4.95 12.75
C SER A 52 -19.78 3.99 12.18
N ASN A 53 -21.06 4.39 12.29
CA ASN A 53 -22.18 3.71 11.62
C ASN A 53 -22.43 4.26 10.20
N LEU A 54 -21.61 5.21 9.75
CA LEU A 54 -21.71 5.79 8.40
C LEU A 54 -21.18 4.81 7.35
N LYS A 55 -22.02 4.44 6.39
CA LYS A 55 -21.62 3.66 5.22
C LYS A 55 -20.99 4.55 4.16
N ALA A 56 -19.84 4.13 3.64
CA ALA A 56 -19.15 4.82 2.56
C ALA A 56 -18.69 3.83 1.48
N PRO A 57 -18.64 4.25 0.20
CA PRO A 57 -18.06 3.45 -0.87
C PRO A 57 -16.53 3.40 -0.77
N TYR A 58 -15.94 2.38 -1.37
CA TYR A 58 -14.51 2.36 -1.65
C TYR A 58 -14.22 3.25 -2.86
N VAL A 59 -13.17 4.06 -2.75
CA VAL A 59 -12.82 5.09 -3.73
C VAL A 59 -11.34 5.04 -4.06
N PHE A 60 -11.00 5.34 -5.30
CA PHE A 60 -9.65 5.71 -5.72
C PHE A 60 -9.38 7.16 -5.35
N VAL A 61 -8.12 7.45 -5.04
CA VAL A 61 -7.68 8.82 -4.77
C VAL A 61 -6.91 9.33 -5.97
N GLY A 62 -7.45 10.39 -6.59
CA GLY A 62 -6.86 11.04 -7.75
C GLY A 62 -6.36 12.46 -7.44
N ASP A 63 -5.58 13.00 -8.37
CA ASP A 63 -5.26 14.42 -8.43
C ASP A 63 -6.43 15.29 -8.93
N GLU A 64 -6.14 16.57 -9.17
CA GLU A 64 -7.11 17.57 -9.62
C GLU A 64 -7.54 17.41 -11.09
N ALA A 65 -6.78 16.69 -11.91
CA ALA A 65 -7.11 16.44 -13.31
C ALA A 65 -8.25 15.42 -13.47
N PHE A 66 -8.44 14.54 -12.48
CA PHE A 66 -9.52 13.55 -12.52
C PHE A 66 -10.89 14.15 -12.13
N PRO A 67 -11.99 13.68 -12.74
CA PRO A 67 -13.33 14.09 -12.36
C PRO A 67 -13.73 13.52 -10.99
N LEU A 68 -14.52 14.28 -10.21
CA LEU A 68 -15.13 13.76 -8.99
C LEU A 68 -16.20 12.74 -9.36
N ARG A 69 -16.12 11.53 -8.81
CA ARG A 69 -17.06 10.42 -9.04
C ARG A 69 -17.35 9.68 -7.74
N ASN A 70 -18.35 8.81 -7.74
CA ASN A 70 -18.67 7.96 -6.57
C ASN A 70 -17.53 6.99 -6.19
N TYR A 71 -16.58 6.77 -7.11
CA TYR A 71 -15.43 5.89 -6.96
C TYR A 71 -14.08 6.62 -7.12
N ILE A 72 -14.06 7.94 -7.36
CA ILE A 72 -12.82 8.74 -7.42
C ILE A 72 -12.99 10.01 -6.59
N MET A 73 -12.13 10.16 -5.58
CA MET A 73 -11.98 11.39 -4.82
C MET A 73 -10.83 12.22 -5.34
N ARG A 74 -11.05 13.54 -5.44
CA ARG A 74 -10.07 14.54 -5.87
C ARG A 74 -9.92 15.64 -4.81
N PRO A 75 -8.82 16.43 -4.82
CA PRO A 75 -8.68 17.57 -3.93
C PRO A 75 -9.73 18.66 -4.25
N PHE A 76 -10.12 19.42 -3.22
CA PHE A 76 -10.87 20.66 -3.42
C PHE A 76 -10.00 21.68 -4.16
N PRO A 77 -10.56 22.45 -5.11
CA PRO A 77 -9.84 23.50 -5.82
C PRO A 77 -9.25 24.54 -4.88
N ARG A 78 -8.07 25.08 -5.21
CA ARG A 78 -7.34 26.05 -4.35
C ARG A 78 -8.18 27.26 -3.95
N GLN A 79 -9.02 27.75 -4.86
CA GLN A 79 -9.93 28.87 -4.63
C GLN A 79 -10.91 28.63 -3.46
N GLN A 80 -11.28 27.36 -3.22
CA GLN A 80 -12.19 26.99 -2.14
C GLN A 80 -11.50 26.79 -0.78
N LEU A 81 -10.16 26.87 -0.73
CA LEU A 81 -9.39 26.64 0.49
C LEU A 81 -9.24 27.88 1.35
N ALA A 82 -9.43 29.08 0.80
CA ALA A 82 -9.22 30.34 1.51
C ALA A 82 -10.12 30.47 2.75
N SER A 83 -11.34 29.91 2.70
CA SER A 83 -12.39 30.17 3.69
C SER A 83 -12.77 28.95 4.56
N ALA A 84 -12.17 27.78 4.36
CA ALA A 84 -12.60 26.54 5.02
C ALA A 84 -11.43 25.67 5.49
N ASN A 85 -11.23 25.61 6.82
CA ASN A 85 -10.15 24.84 7.43
C ASN A 85 -10.31 23.32 7.19
N ASP A 86 -11.54 22.82 7.18
CA ASP A 86 -11.83 21.40 6.96
C ASP A 86 -11.42 20.93 5.55
N LYS A 87 -11.62 21.79 4.53
CA LYS A 87 -11.18 21.49 3.16
C LYS A 87 -9.66 21.43 3.06
N LYS A 88 -8.94 22.28 3.80
CA LYS A 88 -7.47 22.21 3.92
C LYS A 88 -7.04 20.90 4.56
N HIS A 89 -7.69 20.51 5.66
CA HIS A 89 -7.39 19.25 6.35
C HIS A 89 -7.64 18.04 5.43
N TYR A 90 -8.76 18.01 4.71
CA TYR A 90 -9.06 16.99 3.73
C TYR A 90 -7.99 16.94 2.62
N ASN A 91 -7.65 18.07 1.98
CA ASN A 91 -6.65 18.10 0.91
C ASN A 91 -5.27 17.63 1.40
N TYR A 92 -4.91 17.96 2.65
CA TYR A 92 -3.69 17.47 3.27
C TYR A 92 -3.71 15.93 3.42
N ARG A 93 -4.77 15.36 3.98
CA ARG A 93 -4.94 13.90 4.11
C ARG A 93 -4.95 13.20 2.75
N LEU A 94 -5.65 13.76 1.78
CA LEU A 94 -5.71 13.24 0.41
C LEU A 94 -4.32 13.24 -0.24
N SER A 95 -3.54 14.31 -0.05
CA SER A 95 -2.17 14.38 -0.58
C SER A 95 -1.24 13.37 0.07
N ARG A 96 -1.40 13.09 1.37
CA ARG A 96 -0.68 12.02 2.06
C ARG A 96 -1.04 10.63 1.50
N ALA A 97 -2.31 10.39 1.17
CA ALA A 97 -2.73 9.15 0.53
C ALA A 97 -2.16 9.02 -0.89
N ARG A 98 -2.12 10.12 -1.67
CA ARG A 98 -1.52 10.13 -3.02
C ARG A 98 -0.03 9.85 -2.99
N MET A 99 0.69 10.31 -1.97
CA MET A 99 2.13 10.07 -1.83
C MET A 99 2.50 8.58 -1.96
N THR A 100 1.58 7.66 -1.66
CA THR A 100 1.78 6.21 -1.83
C THR A 100 2.15 5.81 -3.26
N ILE A 101 1.51 6.38 -4.30
CA ILE A 101 1.85 6.03 -5.69
C ILE A 101 3.23 6.58 -6.08
N GLU A 102 3.56 7.78 -5.63
CA GLU A 102 4.87 8.40 -5.85
C GLU A 102 5.98 7.59 -5.16
N CYS A 103 5.76 7.16 -3.91
CA CYS A 103 6.66 6.26 -3.20
C CYS A 103 6.81 4.91 -3.90
N ALA A 104 5.72 4.33 -4.43
CA ALA A 104 5.79 3.06 -5.16
C ALA A 104 6.71 3.17 -6.40
N PHE A 105 6.56 4.25 -7.18
CA PHE A 105 7.45 4.53 -8.31
C PHE A 105 8.89 4.86 -7.87
N GLY A 106 9.07 5.56 -6.75
CA GLY A 106 10.40 5.83 -6.17
C GLY A 106 11.13 4.54 -5.77
N ILE A 107 10.44 3.63 -5.09
CA ILE A 107 10.98 2.31 -4.71
C ILE A 107 11.33 1.51 -5.97
N ALA A 108 10.41 1.41 -6.92
CA ALA A 108 10.64 0.67 -8.16
C ALA A 108 11.84 1.24 -8.94
N SER A 109 11.92 2.55 -9.13
CA SER A 109 13.03 3.18 -9.86
C SER A 109 14.37 3.08 -9.13
N SER A 110 14.39 3.03 -7.80
CA SER A 110 15.62 2.81 -7.01
C SER A 110 16.14 1.37 -7.11
N LYS A 111 15.25 0.36 -7.09
CA LYS A 111 15.61 -1.06 -7.25
C LYS A 111 15.98 -1.40 -8.70
N PHE A 112 15.25 -0.85 -9.67
CA PHE A 112 15.43 -1.12 -11.10
C PHE A 112 16.07 0.08 -11.79
N ARG A 113 17.41 0.16 -11.73
CA ARG A 113 18.20 1.26 -12.31
C ARG A 113 17.96 1.51 -13.80
N ILE A 114 17.43 0.53 -14.54
CA ILE A 114 17.02 0.70 -15.94
C ILE A 114 15.97 1.80 -16.11
N LEU A 115 15.11 2.04 -15.12
CA LEU A 115 14.11 3.11 -15.13
C LEU A 115 14.72 4.51 -14.92
N GLN A 116 15.98 4.60 -14.50
CA GLN A 116 16.68 5.87 -14.27
C GLN A 116 17.42 6.36 -15.52
N LYS A 117 17.38 5.59 -16.61
CA LYS A 117 18.02 5.91 -17.90
C LYS A 117 17.01 5.76 -19.02
N SER A 118 17.32 6.35 -20.17
CA SER A 118 16.60 6.05 -21.41
C SER A 118 16.67 4.55 -21.70
N ILE A 119 15.52 3.93 -21.97
CA ILE A 119 15.45 2.53 -22.33
C ILE A 119 15.70 2.43 -23.84
N GLU A 120 16.93 2.07 -24.23
CA GLU A 120 17.39 2.01 -25.62
C GLU A 120 16.87 0.74 -26.33
N THR A 121 15.57 0.69 -26.58
CA THR A 121 14.91 -0.42 -27.27
C THR A 121 13.68 0.06 -28.06
N LYS A 122 13.03 -0.85 -28.78
CA LYS A 122 11.76 -0.57 -29.45
C LYS A 122 10.67 -0.24 -28.42
N VAL A 123 9.73 0.62 -28.76
CA VAL A 123 8.67 1.08 -27.85
C VAL A 123 7.92 -0.10 -27.23
N GLU A 124 7.60 -1.11 -28.03
CA GLU A 124 6.86 -2.30 -27.58
C GLU A 124 7.66 -3.10 -26.53
N ASN A 125 8.98 -3.16 -26.68
CA ASN A 125 9.85 -3.83 -25.72
C ASN A 125 9.98 -3.00 -24.44
N ALA A 126 10.03 -1.67 -24.55
CA ALA A 126 10.05 -0.78 -23.38
C ALA A 126 8.78 -0.97 -22.54
N ASP A 127 7.61 -1.07 -23.18
CA ASP A 127 6.35 -1.36 -22.50
C ASP A 127 6.38 -2.69 -21.73
N HIS A 128 6.90 -3.75 -22.36
CA HIS A 128 7.07 -5.05 -21.71
C HIS A 128 8.04 -4.99 -20.53
N ILE A 129 9.14 -4.26 -20.65
CA ILE A 129 10.11 -4.06 -19.57
C ILE A 129 9.44 -3.37 -18.39
N VAL A 130 8.71 -2.28 -18.60
CA VAL A 130 8.02 -1.55 -17.53
C VAL A 130 6.96 -2.45 -16.86
N LYS A 131 6.15 -3.17 -17.65
CA LYS A 131 5.16 -4.12 -17.12
C LYS A 131 5.82 -5.22 -16.27
N ALA A 132 6.90 -5.80 -16.75
CA ALA A 132 7.66 -6.82 -16.03
C ALA A 132 8.23 -6.28 -14.71
N ILE A 133 8.75 -5.05 -14.71
CA ILE A 133 9.27 -4.39 -13.50
C ILE A 133 8.16 -4.20 -12.46
N CYS A 134 6.98 -3.73 -12.84
CA CYS A 134 5.87 -3.57 -11.90
C CYS A 134 5.43 -4.91 -11.28
N ILE A 135 5.42 -6.00 -12.06
CA ILE A 135 5.14 -7.35 -11.56
C ILE A 135 6.23 -7.80 -10.58
N LEU A 136 7.51 -7.64 -10.96
CA LEU A 136 8.64 -8.06 -10.13
C LEU A 136 8.74 -7.25 -8.84
N HIS A 137 8.45 -5.94 -8.89
CA HIS A 137 8.34 -5.08 -7.72
C HIS A 137 7.33 -5.63 -6.70
N ASN A 138 6.14 -6.02 -7.16
CA ASN A 138 5.13 -6.64 -6.28
C ASN A 138 5.63 -7.97 -5.69
N ALA A 139 6.29 -8.81 -6.50
CA ALA A 139 6.82 -10.09 -6.03
C ALA A 139 7.95 -9.92 -4.98
N ILE A 140 8.78 -8.88 -5.12
CA ILE A 140 9.81 -8.52 -4.14
C ILE A 140 9.16 -8.08 -2.83
N ILE A 141 8.14 -7.20 -2.89
CA ILE A 141 7.38 -6.78 -1.71
C ILE A 141 6.78 -7.99 -0.97
N ASP A 142 6.18 -8.92 -1.71
CA ASP A 142 5.58 -10.12 -1.11
C ASP A 142 6.64 -10.97 -0.38
N ARG A 143 7.81 -11.19 -1.00
CA ARG A 143 8.92 -11.94 -0.38
C ARG A 143 9.56 -11.24 0.82
N GLU A 144 9.75 -9.92 0.76
CA GLU A 144 10.29 -9.13 1.86
C GLU A 144 9.33 -9.17 3.06
N ASN A 145 8.02 -9.06 2.82
CA ASN A 145 6.99 -9.15 3.86
C ASN A 145 6.93 -10.55 4.49
N GLU A 146 7.03 -11.62 3.71
CA GLU A 146 7.13 -12.99 4.23
C GLU A 146 8.36 -13.17 5.12
N SER A 147 9.52 -12.69 4.65
CA SER A 147 10.78 -12.77 5.40
C SER A 147 10.68 -12.01 6.73
N SER A 148 10.10 -10.81 6.73
CA SER A 148 9.87 -10.04 7.96
C SER A 148 8.95 -10.75 8.93
N ARG A 149 7.83 -11.33 8.46
CA ARG A 149 6.91 -12.10 9.31
C ARG A 149 7.60 -13.30 9.95
N GLN A 150 8.42 -14.02 9.17
CA GLN A 150 9.14 -15.18 9.68
C GLN A 150 10.17 -14.80 10.74
N CYS A 151 10.90 -13.69 10.55
CA CYS A 151 11.79 -13.14 11.58
C CYS A 151 11.04 -12.75 12.86
N THR A 152 9.86 -12.11 12.76
CA THR A 152 9.05 -11.76 13.93
C THR A 152 8.63 -13.00 14.71
N ILE A 153 8.12 -14.04 14.03
CA ILE A 153 7.70 -15.30 14.68
C ILE A 153 8.89 -15.97 15.38
N ILE A 154 10.06 -16.02 14.75
CA ILE A 154 11.27 -16.60 15.35
C ILE A 154 11.64 -15.82 16.62
N SER A 155 11.59 -14.49 16.57
CA SER A 155 11.90 -13.64 17.72
C SER A 155 10.92 -13.84 18.89
N GLU A 156 9.62 -13.95 18.61
CA GLU A 156 8.59 -14.21 19.62
C GLU A 156 8.78 -15.59 20.26
N ASN A 157 9.02 -16.61 19.44
CA ASN A 157 9.27 -17.98 19.93
C ASN A 157 10.52 -18.05 20.81
N PHE A 158 11.58 -17.32 20.46
CA PHE A 158 12.79 -17.24 21.29
C PHE A 158 12.51 -16.58 22.65
N ILE A 159 11.74 -15.50 22.67
CA ILE A 159 11.33 -14.83 23.92
C ILE A 159 10.49 -15.79 24.78
N ILE A 160 9.52 -16.48 24.19
CA ILE A 160 8.65 -17.43 24.91
C ILE A 160 9.49 -18.57 25.52
N ALA A 161 10.43 -19.14 24.77
CA ALA A 161 11.31 -20.20 25.27
C ALA A 161 12.12 -19.74 26.50
N ASN A 162 12.72 -18.56 26.44
CA ASN A 162 13.51 -18.00 27.55
C ASN A 162 12.65 -17.73 28.80
N VAL A 163 11.42 -17.26 28.62
CA VAL A 163 10.47 -17.04 29.74
C VAL A 163 10.08 -18.38 30.38
N GLN A 164 9.80 -19.41 29.58
CA GLN A 164 9.48 -20.74 30.09
C GLN A 164 10.64 -21.36 30.88
N GLU A 165 11.87 -21.21 30.39
CA GLU A 165 13.07 -21.72 31.07
C GLU A 165 13.32 -21.01 32.40
N SER A 166 13.17 -19.68 32.42
CA SER A 166 13.26 -18.87 33.65
C SER A 166 12.21 -19.31 34.70
N ASN A 167 10.97 -19.53 34.26
CA ASN A 167 9.89 -20.02 35.12
C ASN A 167 10.17 -21.44 35.65
N LYS A 168 10.75 -22.32 34.83
CA LYS A 168 11.15 -23.67 35.26
C LYS A 168 12.24 -23.62 36.32
N ILE A 169 13.26 -22.77 36.16
CA ILE A 169 14.32 -22.56 37.16
C ILE A 169 13.74 -22.02 38.47
N MET A 170 12.80 -21.07 38.40
CA MET A 170 12.15 -20.50 39.58
C MET A 170 11.37 -21.57 40.37
N ARG A 171 10.62 -22.44 39.68
CA ARG A 171 9.90 -23.57 40.31
C ARG A 171 10.85 -24.59 40.95
N LEU A 172 11.98 -24.91 40.30
CA LEU A 172 12.99 -25.81 40.85
C LEU A 172 13.65 -25.23 42.12
N ARG A 173 13.89 -23.92 42.17
CA ARG A 173 14.41 -23.23 43.35
C ARG A 173 13.40 -23.26 44.51
N ALA A 174 12.12 -23.02 44.23
CA ALA A 174 11.05 -23.07 45.24
C ALA A 174 10.87 -24.48 45.85
N ASN A 175 11.03 -25.54 45.05
CA ASN A 175 10.94 -26.91 45.57
C ASN A 175 12.16 -27.30 46.43
N ARG A 176 13.35 -26.76 46.14
CA ARG A 176 14.55 -27.00 46.97
C ARG A 176 14.47 -26.33 48.35
N SER A 177 13.83 -25.17 48.48
CA SER A 177 13.64 -24.52 49.78
C SER A 177 12.69 -25.29 50.69
N ASN A 178 11.65 -25.92 50.14
CA ASN A 178 10.67 -26.67 50.92
C ASN A 178 11.24 -27.98 51.50
N ASN A 179 12.14 -28.66 50.77
CA ASN A 179 12.74 -29.92 51.22
C ASN A 179 13.81 -29.74 52.32
N ARG A 180 14.24 -28.51 52.61
CA ARG A 180 15.23 -28.22 53.66
C ARG A 180 14.58 -27.99 55.04
N ALA A 181 13.28 -27.71 55.08
CA ALA A 181 12.53 -27.44 56.31
C ALA A 181 11.92 -28.70 56.98
N SER A 182 12.02 -29.88 56.35
CA SER A 182 11.47 -31.14 56.88
C SER A 182 12.51 -32.06 57.55
N ARG A 183 13.70 -31.55 57.87
CA ARG A 183 14.75 -32.24 58.63
C ARG A 183 15.12 -31.47 59.90
N THR A 184 14.20 -31.44 60.85
CA THR A 184 14.43 -31.20 62.29
C THR A 184 13.24 -31.72 63.06
#